data_AF-A0A1G6AHI5-F1
#
_entry.id   AF-A0A1G6AHI5-F1
#
_cell.length_a   1.000
_cell.length_b   1.000
_cell.length_c   1.000
_cell.angle_alpha   90.00
_cell.angle_beta   90.00
_cell.angle_gamma   90.00
#
_symmetry.space_group_name_H-M   'P 1'
#
loop_
_entity.id
_entity.type
_entity.pdbx_description
1 polymer ?
#
loop_
_entity_poly.entity_id
_entity_poly.type
_entity_poly.pdbx_seq_one_letter_code
_entity_poly.pdbx_strand_id
1 'polypeptide(L)'
;MRKFMIATGAAALMAASSFGAMAFETRAVITSVDQAAGTVTIDNGATLQLPTGFDAAELNVGEQIMVDYDSDTNMINTFDVVTDGNVMEENRGDE
;
A
#
# COMPACT_ATOMS: atom_id res chain seq x y z
N MET A 1 -48.16 -27.60 -30.22
CA MET A 1 -47.39 -27.14 -31.40
C MET A 1 -46.15 -26.41 -30.93
N ARG A 2 -44.98 -26.71 -31.54
CA ARG A 2 -43.76 -25.88 -31.66
C ARG A 2 -43.03 -25.54 -30.34
N LYS A 3 -41.97 -26.22 -29.91
CA LYS A 3 -40.62 -26.33 -30.51
C LYS A 3 -40.08 -24.99 -31.05
N PHE A 4 -39.34 -24.27 -30.22
CA PHE A 4 -38.34 -23.26 -30.60
C PHE A 4 -37.09 -23.62 -29.79
N MET A 5 -36.15 -24.42 -30.31
CA MET A 5 -35.09 -24.06 -31.26
C MET A 5 -34.42 -22.71 -30.97
N ILE A 6 -33.34 -22.82 -30.18
CA ILE A 6 -32.03 -22.14 -30.27
C ILE A 6 -32.03 -20.63 -30.53
N ALA A 7 -31.57 -19.88 -29.53
CA ALA A 7 -30.87 -18.62 -29.75
C ALA A 7 -29.48 -18.72 -29.09
N THR A 8 -28.51 -19.16 -29.89
CA THR A 8 -27.08 -18.96 -29.66
C THR A 8 -26.83 -17.46 -29.63
N GLY A 9 -26.80 -16.85 -28.45
CA GLY A 9 -26.57 -15.42 -28.25
C GLY A 9 -25.30 -15.22 -27.45
N ALA A 10 -24.22 -14.88 -28.17
CA ALA A 10 -22.97 -14.29 -27.72
C ALA A 10 -22.53 -14.59 -26.26
N ALA A 11 -21.47 -15.38 -26.13
CA ALA A 11 -20.58 -15.30 -24.99
C ALA A 11 -20.23 -13.82 -24.76
N ALA A 12 -20.87 -13.21 -23.76
CA ALA A 12 -20.41 -11.95 -23.22
C ALA A 12 -19.04 -12.27 -22.60
N LEU A 13 -18.01 -11.89 -23.35
CA LEU A 13 -16.61 -11.94 -22.97
C LEU A 13 -16.42 -10.99 -21.76
N MET A 14 -16.89 -11.39 -20.58
CA MET A 14 -16.38 -10.90 -19.30
C MET A 14 -15.07 -11.65 -19.04
N ALA A 15 -14.06 -11.40 -19.86
CA ALA A 15 -12.72 -11.89 -19.63
C ALA A 15 -11.88 -10.70 -19.21
N ALA A 16 -11.79 -10.57 -17.89
CA ALA A 16 -10.69 -9.94 -17.16
C ALA A 16 -10.26 -8.58 -17.73
N SER A 17 -10.81 -7.51 -17.16
CA SER A 17 -10.03 -6.30 -16.93
C SER A 17 -8.72 -6.74 -16.28
N SER A 18 -7.67 -6.83 -17.10
CA SER A 18 -6.30 -6.96 -16.65
C SER A 18 -5.99 -5.67 -15.89
N PHE A 19 -6.35 -5.66 -14.61
CA PHE A 19 -5.59 -4.91 -13.65
C PHE A 19 -4.22 -5.58 -13.69
N GLY A 20 -3.33 -5.05 -14.52
CA GLY A 20 -1.91 -5.31 -14.34
C GLY A 20 -1.63 -5.12 -12.86
N ALA A 21 -0.84 -6.01 -12.28
CA ALA A 21 -0.23 -5.78 -10.98
C ALA A 21 0.61 -4.50 -11.11
N MET A 22 -0.05 -3.37 -10.93
CA MET A 22 0.57 -2.09 -10.66
C MET A 22 1.16 -2.32 -9.28
N ALA A 23 2.48 -2.47 -9.21
CA ALA A 23 3.23 -2.31 -7.97
C ALA A 23 2.81 -0.94 -7.43
N PHE A 24 1.87 -0.97 -6.48
CA PHE A 24 1.20 0.22 -5.99
C PHE A 24 2.14 0.79 -4.95
N GLU A 25 3.04 1.68 -5.39
CA GLU A 25 3.76 2.58 -4.50
C GLU A 25 2.72 3.37 -3.71
N THR A 26 2.27 2.80 -2.58
CA THR A 26 1.19 3.39 -1.79
C THR A 26 1.82 4.38 -0.84
N ARG A 27 1.34 5.62 -0.90
CA ARG A 27 1.58 6.59 0.16
C ARG A 27 0.53 6.32 1.22
N ALA A 28 0.96 5.83 2.36
CA ALA A 28 0.11 5.45 3.47
C ALA A 28 0.54 6.21 4.72
N VAL A 29 -0.41 6.44 5.62
CA VAL A 29 -0.14 7.01 6.95
C VAL A 29 -0.21 5.90 7.98
N ILE A 30 0.79 5.82 8.85
CA ILE A 30 0.81 4.85 9.95
C ILE A 30 -0.28 5.23 10.95
N THR A 31 -1.23 4.32 11.21
CA THR A 31 -2.28 4.52 12.22
C THR A 31 -1.98 3.79 13.52
N SER A 32 -1.19 2.70 13.46
CA SER A 32 -0.77 1.94 14.62
C SER A 32 0.52 1.18 14.33
N VAL A 33 1.36 0.99 15.34
CA VAL A 33 2.59 0.20 15.26
C VAL A 33 2.57 -0.86 16.35
N ASP A 34 2.68 -2.13 15.96
CA ASP A 34 2.83 -3.25 16.90
C ASP A 34 4.29 -3.69 16.92
N GLN A 35 5.04 -3.17 17.90
CA GLN A 35 6.45 -3.48 18.07
C GLN A 35 6.69 -4.93 18.55
N ALA A 36 5.70 -5.56 19.19
CA ALA A 36 5.83 -6.93 19.68
C ALA A 36 5.71 -7.94 18.52
N ALA A 37 4.82 -7.66 17.57
CA ALA A 37 4.65 -8.45 16.35
C ALA A 37 5.55 -7.99 15.19
N GLY A 38 6.13 -6.78 15.26
CA GLY A 38 6.90 -6.18 14.18
C GLY A 38 6.04 -5.80 12.98
N THR A 39 4.82 -5.32 13.22
CA THR A 39 3.85 -4.97 12.17
C THR A 39 3.39 -3.53 12.28
N VAL A 40 2.96 -2.96 11.15
CA VAL A 40 2.41 -1.60 11.06
C VAL A 40 1.04 -1.64 10.43
N THR A 41 0.11 -0.88 11.01
CA THR A 41 -1.21 -0.66 10.43
C THR A 41 -1.22 0.70 9.76
N ILE A 42 -1.65 0.74 8.52
CA ILE A 42 -1.74 1.96 7.71
C ILE A 42 -3.18 2.45 7.60
N ASP A 43 -3.40 3.67 7.11
CA ASP A 43 -4.70 4.35 7.09
C ASP A 43 -5.79 3.64 6.26
N ASN A 44 -5.38 2.84 5.28
CA ASN A 44 -6.28 1.97 4.53
C ASN A 44 -6.78 0.75 5.33
N GLY A 45 -6.30 0.57 6.57
CA GLY A 45 -6.65 -0.53 7.47
C GLY A 45 -5.83 -1.81 7.26
N ALA A 46 -4.86 -1.81 6.34
CA ALA A 46 -3.99 -2.97 6.13
C ALA A 46 -2.91 -3.04 7.22
N THR A 47 -2.67 -4.26 7.71
CA THR A 47 -1.54 -4.58 8.59
C THR A 47 -0.42 -5.21 7.76
N LEU A 48 0.74 -4.56 7.74
CA LEU A 48 1.91 -4.95 6.98
C LEU A 48 3.03 -5.42 7.92
N GLN A 49 3.75 -6.46 7.51
CA GLN A 49 4.89 -6.98 8.27
C GLN A 49 6.16 -6.17 7.93
N LEU A 50 6.82 -5.61 8.94
CA LEU A 50 8.05 -4.88 8.72
C LEU A 50 9.19 -5.81 8.26
N PRO A 51 10.09 -5.34 7.39
CA PRO A 51 11.26 -6.10 6.99
C PRO A 51 12.13 -6.45 8.20
N THR A 52 12.79 -7.60 8.15
CA THR A 52 13.73 -8.00 9.20
C THR A 52 14.88 -7.00 9.29
N GLY A 53 15.07 -6.40 10.46
CA GLY A 53 16.12 -5.39 10.71
C GLY A 53 15.62 -3.95 10.62
N PHE A 54 14.36 -3.72 10.27
CA PHE A 54 13.72 -2.41 10.41
C PHE A 54 13.20 -2.24 11.84
N ASP A 55 13.59 -1.17 12.53
CA ASP A 55 13.17 -0.94 13.91
C ASP A 55 11.79 -0.28 13.93
N ALA A 56 10.80 -1.01 14.43
CA ALA A 56 9.43 -0.50 14.55
C ALA A 56 9.34 0.72 15.47
N ALA A 57 10.31 0.94 16.37
CA ALA A 57 10.31 2.10 17.26
C ALA A 57 10.75 3.39 16.55
N GLU A 58 11.34 3.31 15.35
CA GLU A 58 11.65 4.48 14.52
C GLU A 58 10.40 5.05 13.84
N LEU A 59 9.29 4.30 13.82
CA LEU A 59 8.05 4.71 13.18
C LEU A 59 7.09 5.36 14.17
N ASN A 60 6.52 6.47 13.73
CA ASN A 60 5.55 7.22 14.50
C ASN A 60 4.14 7.04 13.91
N VAL A 61 3.15 6.93 14.79
CA VAL A 61 1.75 7.02 14.37
C VAL A 61 1.48 8.43 13.83
N GLY A 62 0.88 8.53 12.65
CA GLY A 62 0.70 9.76 11.89
C GLY A 62 1.80 10.04 10.87
N GLU A 63 2.86 9.22 10.82
CA GLU A 63 3.93 9.35 9.85
C GLU A 63 3.49 8.87 8.47
N GLN A 64 3.88 9.62 7.44
CA GLN A 64 3.62 9.24 6.07
C GLN A 64 4.77 8.36 5.56
N ILE A 65 4.43 7.20 5.04
CA ILE A 65 5.37 6.24 4.47
C ILE A 65 5.00 5.92 3.03
N MET A 66 5.99 5.58 2.23
CA MET A 66 5.83 4.91 0.95
C MET A 66 6.13 3.45 1.16
N VAL A 67 5.14 2.60 0.89
CA VAL A 67 5.30 1.17 1.02
C VAL A 67 4.80 0.49 -0.25
N ASP A 68 5.67 -0.31 -0.84
CA ASP A 68 5.29 -1.28 -1.85
C ASP A 68 5.11 -2.63 -1.16
N TYR A 69 3.89 -3.14 -1.20
CA TYR A 69 3.56 -4.42 -0.60
C TYR A 69 2.69 -5.25 -1.52
N ASP A 70 2.86 -6.56 -1.42
CA ASP A 70 2.04 -7.53 -2.15
C ASP A 70 0.72 -7.72 -1.39
N SER A 71 -0.40 -7.38 -2.03
CA SER A 71 -1.74 -7.44 -1.41
C SER A 71 -2.25 -8.85 -1.18
N ASP A 72 -1.67 -9.85 -1.83
CA ASP A 72 -2.05 -11.26 -1.67
C ASP A 72 -1.35 -11.89 -0.45
N THR A 73 -0.15 -11.44 -0.13
CA THR A 73 0.70 -11.98 0.96
C THR A 73 0.92 -11.03 2.13
N ASN A 74 0.52 -9.75 2.01
CA ASN A 74 0.81 -8.66 2.95
C ASN A 74 2.32 -8.49 3.27
N MET A 75 3.18 -8.95 2.36
CA MET A 75 4.62 -8.81 2.50
C MET A 75 5.08 -7.49 1.90
N ILE A 76 5.89 -6.75 2.66
CA ILE A 76 6.51 -5.51 2.18
C ILE A 76 7.69 -5.85 1.27
N ASN A 77 7.64 -5.36 0.03
CA ASN A 77 8.74 -5.47 -0.92
C ASN A 77 9.71 -4.29 -0.77
N THR A 78 9.18 -3.08 -0.54
CA THR A 78 9.97 -1.87 -0.34
C THR A 78 9.29 -0.99 0.70
N PHE A 79 10.08 -0.49 1.64
CA PHE A 79 9.64 0.40 2.71
C PHE A 79 10.50 1.65 2.70
N ASP A 80 9.88 2.82 2.56
CA ASP A 80 10.55 4.11 2.58
C ASP A 80 9.74 5.08 3.45
N VAL A 81 10.40 5.72 4.42
CA VAL A 81 9.75 6.72 5.26
C VAL A 81 9.76 8.05 4.51
N VAL A 82 8.58 8.60 4.21
CA VAL A 82 8.46 9.94 3.62
C VAL A 82 8.74 10.94 4.74
N THR A 83 10.01 11.13 5.03
CA THR A 83 10.46 12.22 5.85
C THR A 83 10.30 13.46 4.99
N ASP A 84 9.17 14.16 5.13
CA ASP A 84 8.99 15.47 4.52
C ASP A 84 10.22 16.28 4.89
N GLY A 85 11.05 16.56 3.87
CA GLY A 85 12.34 17.20 4.04
C GLY A 85 12.14 18.64 4.44
N ASN A 86 11.72 18.87 5.67
CA ASN A 86 11.71 20.16 6.33
C ASN A 86 12.38 19.97 7.68
N VAL A 87 13.67 20.28 7.73
CA VAL A 87 14.16 21.58 8.21
C VAL A 87 15.66 21.64 7.84
N MET A 88 16.22 22.72 7.34
CA MET A 88 16.06 24.07 7.83
C MET A 88 16.28 25.06 6.67
N GLU A 89 15.33 25.98 6.46
CA GLU A 89 15.73 27.33 6.05
C GLU A 89 16.70 27.82 7.13
N GLU A 90 17.99 27.62 6.89
CA GLU A 90 19.06 28.24 7.63
C GLU A 90 18.81 29.74 7.54
N ASN A 91 18.22 30.27 8.61
CA ASN A 91 18.33 31.65 9.01
C ASN A 91 19.81 32.03 8.90
N ARG A 92 20.23 32.50 7.72
CA ARG A 92 21.33 33.46 7.61
C ARG A 92 20.74 34.78 8.10
N GLY A 93 20.55 34.82 9.42
CA GLY A 93 20.44 36.05 10.16
C GLY A 93 21.68 36.87 9.86
N ASP A 94 21.41 38.12 9.56
CA ASP A 94 22.10 39.30 10.07
C ASP A 94 23.59 39.12 10.40
N GLU A 95 24.46 39.68 9.54
CA GLU A 95 25.60 40.53 9.90
C GLU A 95 26.12 41.30 8.67
#